data_AF-A0A7W1QHD6-F1
#
_entry.id   AF-A0A7W1QHD6-F1
#
_cell.length_a   1.000
_cell.length_b   1.000
_cell.length_c   1.000
_cell.angle_alpha   90.00
_cell.angle_beta   90.00
_cell.angle_gamma   90.00
#
_symmetry.space_group_name_H-M   'P 1'
#
loop_
_entity.id
_entity.type
_entity.pdbx_description
1 polymer ?
#
loop_
_entity_poly.entity_id
_entity_poly.type
_entity_poly.pdbx_seq_one_letter_code
_entity_poly.pdbx_strand_id
1 'polypeptide(L)'
;MVKKHEIKSISNFDLPEQSLGFLLWHISTRWRSSIEKVTSSFSLTHPQFVILATTGWLTQDNKGTNQASIGVLASLDPNTTSQILRSLELKKLIERKTSLDGREKSHS
;
A
#
# COMPACT_ATOMS: atom_id res chain seq x y z
N MET A 1 -3.26 20.56 -27.97
CA MET A 1 -2.01 21.22 -27.59
C MET A 1 -2.34 22.32 -26.59
N VAL A 2 -1.69 22.34 -25.42
CA VAL A 2 -1.88 23.42 -24.43
C VAL A 2 -1.00 24.60 -24.83
N LYS A 3 -1.49 25.83 -24.70
CA LYS A 3 -0.71 27.03 -25.00
C LYS A 3 0.39 27.20 -23.95
N LYS A 4 1.66 27.27 -24.38
CA LYS A 4 2.86 27.33 -23.52
C LYS A 4 2.82 28.45 -22.46
N HIS A 5 2.09 29.53 -22.71
CA HIS A 5 1.91 30.66 -21.78
C HIS A 5 1.04 30.35 -20.55
N GLU A 6 0.15 29.35 -20.60
CA GLU A 6 -0.77 29.01 -19.50
C GLU A 6 -0.11 28.05 -18.50
N ILE A 7 0.83 27.22 -18.97
CA ILE A 7 1.57 26.31 -18.09
C ILE A 7 2.52 27.10 -17.18
N LYS A 8 3.12 28.20 -17.66
CA LYS A 8 4.00 29.06 -16.85
C LYS A 8 3.29 29.77 -15.70
N SER A 9 1.98 30.02 -15.80
CA SER A 9 1.21 30.57 -14.68
C SER A 9 0.78 29.53 -13.65
N ILE A 10 0.91 28.23 -13.96
CA ILE A 10 0.45 27.11 -13.13
C ILE A 10 1.64 26.26 -12.61
N SER A 11 2.80 26.32 -13.27
CA SER A 11 4.01 25.57 -12.94
C SER A 11 5.26 26.42 -13.23
N ASN A 12 6.17 26.48 -12.25
CA ASN A 12 7.45 27.19 -12.37
C ASN A 12 8.53 26.41 -13.13
N PHE A 13 8.20 25.25 -13.71
CA PHE A 13 9.16 24.36 -14.36
C PHE A 13 9.03 24.44 -15.89
N ASP A 14 10.15 24.68 -16.57
CA ASP A 14 10.21 24.72 -18.04
C ASP A 14 10.37 23.32 -18.64
N LEU A 15 10.91 22.37 -17.87
CA LEU A 15 11.13 20.98 -18.25
C LEU A 15 10.57 19.99 -17.21
N PRO A 16 10.06 18.81 -17.62
CA PRO A 16 9.52 17.82 -16.69
C PRO A 16 10.52 17.36 -15.63
N GLU A 17 11.81 17.29 -15.97
CA GLU A 17 12.90 16.86 -15.09
C GLU A 17 13.21 17.87 -13.98
N GLN A 18 12.74 19.12 -14.12
CA GLN A 18 12.88 20.14 -13.08
C GLN A 18 11.79 20.02 -12.01
N SER A 19 10.67 19.36 -12.33
CA SER A 19 9.56 19.17 -11.42
C SER A 19 9.76 17.90 -10.59
N LEU A 20 10.17 18.06 -9.33
CA LEU A 20 10.30 16.93 -8.39
C LEU A 20 8.98 16.14 -8.27
N GLY A 21 7.84 16.84 -8.22
CA GLY A 21 6.52 16.21 -8.18
C GLY A 21 6.24 15.35 -9.42
N PHE A 22 6.60 15.84 -10.62
CA PHE A 22 6.48 15.06 -11.85
C PHE A 22 7.40 13.85 -11.84
N LEU A 23 8.66 14.01 -11.43
CA LEU A 23 9.62 12.90 -11.34
C LEU A 23 9.15 11.82 -10.35
N LEU A 24 8.66 12.20 -9.17
CA LEU A 24 8.10 11.28 -8.18
C LEU A 24 6.89 10.52 -8.74
N TRP A 25 5.97 11.22 -9.38
CA TRP A 25 4.83 10.58 -10.05
C TRP A 25 5.29 9.62 -11.17
N HIS A 26 6.27 10.04 -11.97
CA HIS A 26 6.76 9.26 -13.10
C HIS A 26 7.46 7.96 -12.64
N ILE A 27 8.32 8.06 -11.63
CA ILE A 27 9.02 6.92 -11.02
C ILE A 27 8.02 5.99 -10.33
N SER A 28 7.12 6.52 -9.49
CA SER A 28 6.12 5.70 -8.79
C SER A 28 5.18 4.98 -9.76
N THR A 29 4.77 5.63 -10.85
CA THR A 29 3.95 5.01 -11.90
C THR A 29 4.70 3.87 -12.59
N ARG A 30 5.97 4.08 -12.97
CA ARG A 30 6.77 3.00 -13.59
C ARG A 30 7.00 1.83 -12.65
N TRP A 31 7.31 2.10 -11.39
CA TRP A 31 7.46 1.06 -10.38
C TRP A 31 6.16 0.27 -10.22
N ARG A 32 5.01 0.95 -10.07
CA ARG A 32 3.70 0.32 -10.00
C ARG A 32 3.44 -0.59 -11.19
N SER A 33 3.65 -0.11 -12.42
CA SER A 33 3.48 -0.94 -13.62
C SER A 33 4.40 -2.15 -13.65
N SER A 34 5.63 -2.03 -13.14
CA SER A 34 6.56 -3.16 -13.04
C SER A 34 6.05 -4.21 -12.04
N ILE A 35 5.53 -3.77 -10.89
CA ILE A 35 4.93 -4.65 -9.90
C ILE A 35 3.70 -5.35 -10.48
N GLU A 36 2.79 -4.60 -11.12
CA GLU A 36 1.56 -5.15 -11.70
C GLU A 36 1.84 -6.25 -12.74
N LYS A 37 2.92 -6.11 -13.53
CA LYS A 37 3.36 -7.16 -14.47
C LYS A 37 3.69 -8.47 -13.75
N VAL A 38 4.42 -8.41 -12.64
CA VAL A 38 4.81 -9.60 -11.87
C VAL A 38 3.62 -10.17 -11.10
N THR A 39 2.84 -9.32 -10.43
CA THR A 39 1.74 -9.74 -9.55
C THR A 39 0.54 -10.28 -10.32
N SER A 40 0.39 -9.92 -11.61
CA SER A 40 -0.65 -10.46 -12.49
C SER A 40 -0.65 -12.00 -12.55
N SER A 41 0.54 -12.62 -12.55
CA SER A 41 0.71 -14.08 -12.58
C SER A 41 0.20 -14.77 -11.30
N PHE A 42 0.11 -14.02 -10.21
CA PHE A 42 -0.40 -14.48 -8.91
C PHE A 42 -1.84 -14.02 -8.65
N SER A 43 -2.50 -13.41 -9.65
CA SER A 43 -3.82 -12.78 -9.50
C SER A 43 -3.85 -11.78 -8.34
N LEU A 44 -2.77 -11.02 -8.14
CA LEU A 44 -2.61 -10.05 -7.07
C LEU A 44 -2.69 -8.61 -7.59
N THR A 45 -3.43 -7.76 -6.87
CA THR A 45 -3.47 -6.32 -7.12
C THR A 45 -2.27 -5.61 -6.49
N HIS A 46 -1.97 -4.39 -6.95
CA HIS A 46 -0.88 -3.60 -6.36
C HIS A 46 -1.08 -3.34 -4.85
N PRO A 47 -2.27 -2.94 -4.34
CA PRO A 47 -2.49 -2.82 -2.90
C PRO A 47 -2.31 -4.13 -2.12
N GLN A 48 -2.70 -5.27 -2.70
CA GLN A 48 -2.46 -6.59 -2.09
C GLN A 48 -0.97 -6.88 -1.95
N PHE A 49 -0.17 -6.56 -2.96
CA PHE A 49 1.29 -6.67 -2.89
C PHE A 49 1.89 -5.77 -1.82
N VAL A 50 1.47 -4.49 -1.76
CA VAL A 50 1.95 -3.55 -0.74
C VAL A 50 1.67 -4.09 0.66
N ILE A 51 0.44 -4.58 0.92
CA ILE A 51 0.08 -5.17 2.21
C ILE A 51 0.93 -6.40 2.55
N LEU A 52 1.25 -7.27 1.60
CA LEU A 52 2.14 -8.41 1.82
C LEU A 52 3.54 -7.95 2.22
N ALA A 53 4.12 -6.99 1.49
CA ALA A 53 5.45 -6.45 1.79
C ALA A 53 5.49 -5.80 3.18
N THR A 54 4.51 -4.94 3.50
CA THR A 54 4.43 -4.27 4.81
C THR A 54 4.20 -5.26 5.94
N THR A 55 3.40 -6.29 5.72
CA THR A 55 3.19 -7.36 6.71
C THR A 55 4.50 -8.10 6.95
N GLY A 56 5.22 -8.47 5.90
CA GLY A 56 6.52 -9.14 6.00
C GLY A 56 7.57 -8.34 6.76
N TRP A 57 7.66 -7.03 6.54
CA TRP A 57 8.58 -6.17 7.29
C TRP A 57 8.19 -6.06 8.77
N LEU A 58 6.90 -5.93 9.07
CA LEU A 58 6.44 -5.81 10.46
C LEU A 58 6.60 -7.12 11.24
N THR A 59 6.49 -8.27 10.58
CA THR A 59 6.65 -9.58 11.23
C THR A 59 8.11 -10.00 11.43
N GLN A 60 9.08 -9.36 10.76
CA GLN A 60 10.51 -9.69 10.89
C GLN A 60 11.04 -9.56 12.32
N ASP A 61 10.51 -8.61 13.10
CA ASP A 61 10.98 -8.34 14.46
C ASP A 61 10.31 -9.22 15.55
N ASN A 62 9.48 -10.20 15.17
CA ASN A 62 8.69 -11.04 16.09
C ASN A 62 7.80 -10.26 17.08
N LYS A 63 7.64 -8.95 16.87
CA LYS A 63 6.67 -8.13 17.60
C LYS A 63 5.32 -8.37 16.95
N GLY A 64 4.28 -8.56 17.76
CA GLY A 64 2.94 -8.85 17.25
C GLY A 64 2.48 -7.78 16.26
N THR A 65 2.34 -8.16 14.99
CA THR A 65 1.80 -7.29 13.95
C THR A 65 0.27 -7.27 14.04
N ASN A 66 -0.32 -6.08 14.04
CA ASN A 66 -1.78 -5.91 14.00
C ASN A 66 -2.21 -5.16 12.73
N GLN A 67 -3.51 -5.26 12.39
CA GLN A 67 -4.06 -4.68 11.17
C GLN A 67 -3.88 -3.15 11.10
N ALA A 68 -3.93 -2.46 12.25
CA ALA A 68 -3.74 -1.01 12.31
C ALA A 68 -2.31 -0.61 11.92
N SER A 69 -1.30 -1.29 12.47
CA SER A 69 0.10 -1.04 12.13
C SER A 69 0.41 -1.31 10.65
N ILE A 70 -0.20 -2.35 10.07
CA ILE A 70 -0.09 -2.65 8.63
C ILE A 70 -0.69 -1.52 7.80
N GLY A 71 -1.91 -1.06 8.13
CA GLY A 71 -2.58 0.02 7.40
C GLY A 71 -1.82 1.34 7.44
N VAL A 72 -1.27 1.69 8.62
CA VAL A 72 -0.42 2.88 8.78
C VAL A 72 0.82 2.81 7.88
N LEU A 73 1.56 1.70 7.91
CA LEU A 73 2.77 1.56 7.09
C LEU A 73 2.44 1.52 5.59
N ALA A 74 1.32 0.90 5.21
CA ALA A 74 0.85 0.85 3.82
C ALA A 74 0.19 2.17 3.35
N SER A 75 -0.01 3.14 4.26
CA SER A 75 -0.78 4.37 3.99
C SER A 75 -2.20 4.09 3.45
N LEU A 76 -2.86 3.06 4.00
CA LEU A 76 -4.23 2.65 3.66
C LEU A 76 -5.16 2.84 4.85
N ASP A 77 -6.42 3.18 4.58
CA ASP A 77 -7.42 3.28 5.64
C ASP A 77 -7.74 1.89 6.25
N PRO A 78 -8.27 1.85 7.49
CA PRO A 78 -8.52 0.59 8.19
C PRO A 78 -9.49 -0.35 7.46
N ASN A 79 -10.48 0.18 6.75
CA ASN A 79 -11.47 -0.65 6.05
C ASN A 79 -10.84 -1.30 4.82
N THR A 80 -10.17 -0.52 3.97
CA THR A 80 -9.42 -1.03 2.81
C THR A 80 -8.38 -2.06 3.24
N THR A 81 -7.62 -1.75 4.29
CA THR A 81 -6.63 -2.67 4.89
C THR A 81 -7.27 -4.00 5.31
N SER A 82 -8.41 -3.95 6.01
CA SER A 82 -9.13 -5.14 6.48
C SER A 82 -9.64 -6.01 5.34
N GLN A 83 -10.19 -5.39 4.28
CA GLN A 83 -10.67 -6.10 3.11
C GLN A 83 -9.53 -6.77 2.35
N ILE A 84 -8.40 -6.07 2.17
CA ILE A 84 -7.23 -6.63 1.51
C ILE A 84 -6.65 -7.80 2.31
N LEU A 85 -6.49 -7.66 3.62
CA LEU A 85 -6.01 -8.74 4.49
C LEU A 85 -6.92 -9.97 4.42
N ARG A 86 -8.24 -9.79 4.47
CA ARG A 86 -9.20 -10.90 4.29
C ARG A 86 -9.06 -11.56 2.92
N SER A 87 -8.88 -10.78 1.85
CA SER A 87 -8.68 -11.30 0.50
C SER A 87 -7.38 -12.11 0.39
N LEU A 88 -6.30 -11.64 1.01
CA LEU A 88 -5.01 -12.33 1.05
C LEU A 88 -5.06 -13.62 1.88
N GLU A 89 -5.81 -13.64 2.98
CA GLU A 89 -6.07 -14.82 3.80
C GLU A 89 -6.84 -15.89 3.00
N LEU A 90 -7.88 -15.50 2.26
CA LEU A 90 -8.62 -16.41 1.37
C LEU A 90 -7.73 -16.99 0.25
N LYS A 91 -6.75 -16.21 -0.21
CA LYS A 91 -5.72 -16.66 -1.16
C LYS A 91 -4.62 -17.52 -0.52
N LYS A 92 -4.67 -17.77 0.80
CA LYS A 92 -3.68 -18.51 1.60
C LYS A 92 -2.28 -17.91 1.55
N LEU A 93 -2.18 -16.59 1.38
CA LEU A 93 -0.90 -15.87 1.33
C LEU A 93 -0.50 -15.29 2.69
N ILE A 94 -1.46 -15.19 3.62
CA ILE A 94 -1.23 -14.81 5.00
C ILE A 94 -2.05 -15.71 5.93
N GLU A 95 -1.59 -15.85 7.16
CA GLU A 95 -2.36 -16.49 8.24
C GLU A 95 -2.67 -15.44 9.31
N ARG A 96 -3.92 -15.37 9.74
CA ARG A 96 -4.30 -14.52 10.88
C ARG A 96 -4.37 -15.36 12.14
N LYS A 97 -3.64 -14.94 13.16
CA LYS A 97 -3.84 -15.44 14.53
C LYS A 97 -4.89 -14.56 15.20
N THR A 98 -6.05 -15.12 15.50
CA THR A 98 -7.00 -14.50 16.42
C THR A 98 -6.48 -14.67 17.84
N SER A 99 -6.28 -13.57 18.58
CA SER A 99 -6.11 -13.70 20.03
C SER A 99 -7.45 -14.13 20.62
N LEU A 100 -7.47 -15.27 21.30
CA LEU A 100 -8.67 -15.77 21.99
C LEU A 100 -9.04 -14.91 23.22
N ASP A 101 -8.22 -13.94 23.63
CA ASP A 101 -8.32 -13.18 24.88
C ASP A 101 -9.18 -11.90 24.83
N GLY A 102 -10.34 -11.95 24.18
CA GLY A 102 -11.29 -10.82 24.15
C GLY A 102 -12.52 -10.95 25.06
N ARG A 103 -12.73 -12.10 25.72
CA ARG A 103 -13.99 -12.43 26.40
C ARG A 103 -13.90 -12.73 27.90
N GLU A 104 -12.84 -12.33 28.60
CA GLU A 104 -12.72 -12.64 30.05
C GLU A 104 -12.65 -11.45 31.02
N LYS A 105 -12.81 -10.19 30.59
CA LYS A 105 -12.82 -9.06 31.56
C LYS A 105 -13.93 -8.06 31.29
N SER A 106 -15.18 -8.50 31.47
CA SER A 106 -16.33 -7.61 31.67
C SER A 106 -17.38 -8.26 32.57
N HIS A 107 -16.96 -8.89 33.67
CA HIS A 107 -17.82 -9.18 34.82
C HIS A 107 -16.96 -9.38 36.08
N SER A 108 -16.76 -8.29 36.83
CA SER A 108 -16.56 -8.27 38.29
C SER A 108 -16.83 -6.87 38.78
#